data_AF-A0A7J8I0C1-F1
#
_entry.id   AF-A0A7J8I0C1-F1
#
_cell.length_a   1.000
_cell.length_b   1.000
_cell.length_c   1.000
_cell.angle_alpha   90.00
_cell.angle_beta   90.00
_cell.angle_gamma   90.00
#
_symmetry.space_group_name_H-M   'P 1'
#
loop_
_entity.id
_entity.type
_entity.pdbx_description
1 polymer ?
#
loop_
_entity_poly.entity_id
_entity_poly.type
_entity_poly.pdbx_seq_one_letter_code
_entity_poly.pdbx_strand_id
1 'polypeptide(L)'
;MKDEASKVSASVLLSIDDSDPVVCPALWEAVLCTLATVEDCWLHVNAKKSVFPKLSAVVREGGRGLATVIGPCLLPLISRLPQSVTDPKLDFFRNFLASLVAGLSTEKIKTSFSECSAVISAFFECLRFIMQQSLGEEEIEEMLINDQLIPVIDTVLKDPRLQDGQLLDYLAETLSSWEAKADMEKDDKIAQNLEKVLQNFWERLSEICVEKISEPEADVKSVFGVSNLLQVLQKPPKSSLKSNKRKVGKVRFADETSASAGESEAWVSSGGESSEGRASVAEPPAPPDCSDLSPLRKKPLGDLVCRLAEMSINHVNDQKSEQHLRFLSTLLNSFSSTQVFKMLLGDEKHRIIKSKPLKIAKLVQKNPAVQFLYQKLIGWLNEDQRRDTGFLVDILYSALRCCDDDQERKDVLDDLTEVDLKWNSVLRVIEKMALK
;
A
#
# COMPACT_ATOMS: atom_id res chain seq x y z
N MET A 1 2.98 -44.21 -19.09
CA MET A 1 2.33 -42.90 -18.81
C MET A 1 1.60 -42.31 -20.02
N LYS A 2 2.10 -42.43 -21.26
CA LYS A 2 1.42 -41.88 -22.45
C LYS A 2 -0.03 -42.36 -22.64
N ASP A 3 -0.32 -43.64 -22.41
CA ASP A 3 -1.67 -44.20 -22.61
C ASP A 3 -2.71 -43.71 -21.59
N GLU A 4 -2.27 -43.25 -20.42
CA GLU A 4 -3.14 -42.73 -19.35
C GLU A 4 -3.15 -41.19 -19.32
N ALA A 5 -2.26 -40.52 -20.06
CA ALA A 5 -2.14 -39.07 -20.12
C ALA A 5 -3.46 -38.39 -20.52
N SER A 6 -4.16 -38.96 -21.50
CA SER A 6 -5.45 -38.44 -21.97
C SER A 6 -6.53 -38.52 -20.88
N LYS A 7 -6.66 -39.68 -20.22
CA LYS A 7 -7.66 -39.90 -19.16
C LYS A 7 -7.38 -39.04 -17.94
N VAL A 8 -6.13 -38.96 -17.50
CA VAL A 8 -5.72 -38.15 -16.34
C VAL A 8 -5.93 -36.67 -16.63
N SER A 9 -5.45 -36.18 -17.78
CA SER A 9 -5.60 -34.77 -18.16
C SER A 9 -7.06 -34.35 -18.25
N ALA A 10 -7.90 -35.17 -18.89
CA ALA A 10 -9.34 -34.90 -18.96
C ALA A 10 -10.00 -34.94 -17.59
N SER A 11 -9.75 -35.97 -16.78
CA SER A 11 -10.42 -36.12 -15.47
C SER A 11 -10.04 -35.01 -14.49
N VAL A 12 -8.78 -34.58 -14.50
CA VAL A 12 -8.28 -33.54 -13.58
C VAL A 12 -8.66 -32.15 -14.07
N LEU A 13 -8.32 -31.78 -15.31
CA LEU A 13 -8.50 -30.41 -15.81
C LEU A 13 -9.98 -30.05 -16.03
N LEU A 14 -10.83 -31.02 -16.38
CA LEU A 14 -12.27 -30.79 -16.52
C LEU A 14 -13.00 -30.72 -15.18
N SER A 15 -12.35 -31.07 -14.08
CA SER A 15 -12.93 -31.02 -12.73
C SER A 15 -12.44 -29.81 -11.92
N ILE A 16 -11.70 -28.88 -12.53
CA ILE A 16 -11.06 -27.72 -11.85
C ILE A 16 -12.04 -26.81 -11.08
N ASP A 17 -13.36 -26.95 -11.33
CA ASP A 17 -14.44 -26.24 -10.66
C ASP A 17 -15.07 -26.97 -9.49
N ASP A 18 -14.56 -28.14 -9.10
CA ASP A 18 -14.96 -28.78 -7.87
C ASP A 18 -14.59 -27.89 -6.67
N SER A 19 -15.59 -27.66 -5.82
CA SER A 19 -15.52 -26.74 -4.70
C SER A 19 -15.89 -27.42 -3.39
N ASP A 20 -15.90 -28.76 -3.36
CA ASP A 20 -15.97 -29.52 -2.12
C ASP A 20 -14.69 -29.23 -1.29
N PRO A 21 -14.80 -28.69 -0.06
CA PRO A 21 -13.64 -28.38 0.79
C PRO A 21 -12.73 -29.58 1.07
N VAL A 22 -13.26 -30.81 1.02
CA VAL A 22 -12.50 -32.05 1.25
C VAL A 22 -11.66 -32.42 0.03
N VAL A 23 -12.18 -32.18 -1.18
CA VAL A 23 -11.55 -32.61 -2.44
C VAL A 23 -10.68 -31.51 -3.03
N CYS A 24 -11.09 -30.24 -2.90
CA CYS A 24 -10.48 -29.09 -3.55
C CYS A 24 -8.95 -29.01 -3.35
N PRO A 25 -8.38 -29.15 -2.12
CA PRO A 25 -6.92 -29.13 -1.96
C PRO A 25 -6.19 -30.20 -2.79
N ALA A 26 -6.66 -31.45 -2.74
CA ALA A 26 -6.06 -32.55 -3.49
C ALA A 26 -6.26 -32.39 -5.00
N LEU A 27 -7.39 -31.85 -5.44
CA LEU A 27 -7.66 -31.55 -6.83
C LEU A 27 -6.69 -30.50 -7.37
N TRP A 28 -6.50 -29.37 -6.68
CA TRP A 28 -5.60 -28.31 -7.15
C TRP A 28 -4.13 -28.77 -7.15
N GLU A 29 -3.72 -29.60 -6.20
CA GLU A 29 -2.43 -30.29 -6.24
C GLU A 29 -2.32 -31.22 -7.46
N ALA A 30 -3.36 -32.00 -7.76
CA ALA A 30 -3.41 -32.87 -8.93
C ALA A 30 -3.37 -32.07 -10.26
N VAL A 31 -4.03 -30.92 -10.33
CA VAL A 31 -3.97 -29.99 -11.47
C VAL A 31 -2.53 -29.56 -11.70
N LEU A 32 -1.85 -29.04 -10.67
CA LEU A 32 -0.46 -28.59 -10.78
C LEU A 32 0.50 -29.74 -11.12
N CYS A 33 0.29 -30.91 -10.51
CA CYS A 33 1.07 -32.12 -10.81
C CYS A 33 0.90 -32.56 -12.27
N THR A 34 -0.34 -32.54 -12.78
CA THR A 34 -0.64 -32.87 -14.18
C THR A 34 0.06 -31.91 -15.13
N LEU A 35 -0.02 -30.59 -14.86
CA LEU A 35 0.69 -29.58 -15.66
C LEU A 35 2.21 -29.71 -15.61
N ALA A 36 2.76 -30.22 -14.51
CA ALA A 36 4.19 -30.41 -14.33
C ALA A 36 4.72 -31.70 -14.97
N THR A 37 3.89 -32.74 -15.08
CA THR A 37 4.33 -34.11 -15.44
C THR A 37 3.82 -34.59 -16.80
N VAL A 38 2.73 -34.03 -17.32
CA VAL A 38 2.12 -34.42 -18.58
C VAL A 38 2.28 -33.28 -19.60
N GLU A 39 3.35 -33.33 -20.38
CA GLU A 39 3.74 -32.27 -21.33
C GLU A 39 2.64 -31.93 -22.36
N ASP A 40 1.91 -32.94 -22.81
CA ASP A 40 0.87 -32.84 -23.84
C ASP A 40 -0.56 -32.76 -23.26
N CYS A 41 -0.72 -32.47 -21.96
CA CYS A 41 -2.03 -32.45 -21.30
C CYS A 41 -3.08 -31.57 -22.01
N TRP A 42 -2.66 -30.44 -22.57
CA TRP A 42 -3.52 -29.52 -23.31
C TRP A 42 -3.97 -30.01 -24.68
N LEU A 43 -3.35 -31.06 -25.25
CA LEU A 43 -3.84 -31.72 -26.47
C LEU A 43 -5.05 -32.63 -26.19
N HIS A 44 -5.20 -33.07 -24.94
CA HIS A 44 -6.23 -34.03 -24.52
C HIS A 44 -7.51 -33.35 -24.05
N VAL A 45 -7.52 -32.02 -23.88
CA VAL A 45 -8.67 -31.26 -23.40
C VAL A 45 -8.91 -30.01 -24.24
N ASN A 46 -10.17 -29.61 -24.38
CA ASN A 46 -10.48 -28.32 -24.99
C ASN A 46 -10.36 -27.20 -23.93
N ALA A 47 -9.17 -26.59 -23.84
CA ALA A 47 -8.89 -25.55 -22.85
C ALA A 47 -9.92 -24.40 -22.91
N LYS A 48 -10.13 -23.84 -24.12
CA LYS A 48 -10.99 -22.66 -24.33
C LYS A 48 -12.47 -22.93 -24.10
N LYS A 49 -12.97 -24.12 -24.47
CA LYS A 49 -14.40 -24.46 -24.32
C LYS A 49 -14.76 -25.11 -23.00
N SER A 50 -13.82 -25.74 -22.32
CA SER A 50 -14.12 -26.59 -21.17
C SER A 50 -13.39 -26.18 -19.91
N VAL A 51 -12.06 -25.98 -19.95
CA VAL A 51 -11.27 -25.71 -18.75
C VAL A 51 -11.37 -24.24 -18.32
N PHE A 52 -11.24 -23.30 -19.26
CA PHE A 52 -11.22 -21.87 -18.96
C PHE A 52 -12.55 -21.28 -18.49
N PRO A 53 -13.70 -21.68 -19.04
CA PRO A 53 -14.98 -21.26 -18.47
C PRO A 53 -15.15 -21.69 -17.02
N LYS A 54 -14.69 -22.92 -16.68
CA LYS A 54 -14.70 -23.47 -15.32
C LYS A 54 -13.75 -22.69 -14.40
N LEU A 55 -12.50 -22.51 -14.80
CA LEU A 55 -11.51 -21.72 -14.07
C LEU A 55 -12.00 -20.29 -13.82
N SER A 56 -12.49 -19.61 -14.85
CA SER A 56 -13.02 -18.25 -14.75
C SER A 56 -14.22 -18.18 -13.80
N ALA A 57 -15.12 -19.16 -13.82
CA ALA A 57 -16.24 -19.21 -12.89
C ALA A 57 -15.78 -19.31 -11.43
N VAL A 58 -14.88 -20.24 -11.12
CA VAL A 58 -14.33 -20.42 -9.76
C VAL A 58 -13.63 -19.16 -9.27
N VAL A 59 -12.78 -18.57 -10.10
CA VAL A 59 -12.02 -17.38 -9.77
C VAL A 59 -12.94 -16.17 -9.57
N ARG A 60 -13.90 -15.96 -10.48
CA ARG A 60 -14.91 -14.89 -10.40
C ARG A 60 -15.81 -15.02 -9.18
N GLU A 61 -16.03 -16.23 -8.70
CA GLU A 61 -16.81 -16.51 -7.49
C GLU A 61 -15.96 -16.51 -6.21
N GLY A 62 -14.73 -15.96 -6.27
CA GLY A 62 -13.84 -15.84 -5.10
C GLY A 62 -13.40 -17.19 -4.55
N GLY A 63 -13.20 -18.18 -5.42
CA GLY A 63 -12.86 -19.55 -5.02
C GLY A 63 -13.97 -20.25 -4.23
N ARG A 64 -15.20 -19.71 -4.23
CA ARG A 64 -16.36 -20.19 -3.47
C ARG A 64 -16.14 -20.33 -1.96
N GLY A 65 -15.18 -19.58 -1.40
CA GLY A 65 -14.76 -19.66 0.01
C GLY A 65 -13.54 -20.57 0.26
N LEU A 66 -12.81 -20.93 -0.79
CA LEU A 66 -11.56 -21.69 -0.76
C LEU A 66 -10.40 -20.94 -1.45
N ALA A 67 -10.45 -19.60 -1.49
CA ALA A 67 -9.41 -18.76 -2.07
C ALA A 67 -8.04 -18.98 -1.42
N THR A 68 -7.98 -19.30 -0.12
CA THR A 68 -6.71 -19.65 0.55
C THR A 68 -6.06 -20.93 0.02
N VAL A 69 -6.84 -21.83 -0.59
CA VAL A 69 -6.34 -23.04 -1.28
C VAL A 69 -6.02 -22.72 -2.74
N ILE A 70 -6.93 -22.04 -3.42
CA ILE A 70 -6.88 -21.84 -4.88
C ILE A 70 -5.87 -20.75 -5.27
N GLY A 71 -5.84 -19.63 -4.54
CA GLY A 71 -5.02 -18.46 -4.84
C GLY A 71 -3.53 -18.79 -5.07
N PRO A 72 -2.86 -19.52 -4.15
CA PRO A 72 -1.47 -19.93 -4.32
C PRO A 72 -1.20 -20.83 -5.54
N CYS A 73 -2.24 -21.47 -6.11
CA CYS A 73 -2.12 -22.33 -7.27
C CYS A 73 -2.27 -21.57 -8.60
N LEU A 74 -2.83 -20.35 -8.59
CA LEU A 74 -3.16 -19.61 -9.81
C LEU A 74 -1.92 -19.18 -10.60
N LEU A 75 -0.91 -18.60 -9.94
CA LEU A 75 0.34 -18.23 -10.61
C LEU A 75 1.05 -19.48 -11.21
N PRO A 76 1.29 -20.57 -10.44
CA PRO A 76 1.83 -21.80 -11.01
C PRO A 76 1.06 -22.34 -12.20
N LEU A 77 -0.29 -22.27 -12.17
CA LEU A 77 -1.14 -22.71 -13.28
C LEU A 77 -0.91 -21.84 -14.52
N ILE A 78 -1.03 -20.52 -14.41
CA ILE A 78 -0.92 -19.64 -15.59
C ILE A 78 0.50 -19.64 -16.18
N SER A 79 1.53 -19.85 -15.36
CA SER A 79 2.92 -19.91 -15.82
C SER A 79 3.23 -21.13 -16.70
N ARG A 80 2.33 -22.13 -16.72
CA ARG A 80 2.46 -23.39 -17.46
C ARG A 80 1.53 -23.47 -18.67
N LEU A 81 0.80 -22.40 -19.00
CA LEU A 81 -0.11 -22.40 -20.14
C LEU A 81 0.67 -22.24 -21.46
N PRO A 82 0.45 -23.11 -22.46
CA PRO A 82 1.09 -22.95 -23.76
C PRO A 82 0.44 -21.83 -24.56
N GLN A 83 1.21 -21.22 -25.47
CA GLN A 83 0.77 -20.07 -26.27
C GLN A 83 -0.51 -20.37 -27.08
N SER A 84 -0.61 -21.58 -27.66
CA SER A 84 -1.79 -22.04 -28.41
C SER A 84 -3.10 -21.98 -27.61
N VAL A 85 -2.99 -22.07 -26.29
CA VAL A 85 -4.12 -22.02 -25.36
C VAL A 85 -4.42 -20.57 -24.95
N THR A 86 -3.39 -19.74 -24.75
CA THR A 86 -3.56 -18.35 -24.32
C THR A 86 -3.89 -17.38 -25.45
N ASP A 87 -3.79 -17.76 -26.72
CA ASP A 87 -4.05 -16.85 -27.85
C ASP A 87 -5.54 -16.50 -28.03
N PRO A 88 -5.91 -15.21 -28.21
CA PRO A 88 -5.06 -14.01 -28.10
C PRO A 88 -4.63 -13.71 -26.65
N LYS A 89 -3.32 -13.57 -26.44
CA LYS A 89 -2.69 -13.41 -25.11
C LYS A 89 -3.30 -12.27 -24.28
N LEU A 90 -3.55 -11.13 -24.94
CA LEU A 90 -4.15 -9.94 -24.32
C LEU A 90 -5.55 -10.23 -23.77
N ASP A 91 -6.43 -10.84 -24.57
CA ASP A 91 -7.81 -11.15 -24.15
C ASP A 91 -7.83 -12.16 -23.02
N PHE A 92 -6.96 -13.17 -23.09
CA PHE A 92 -6.86 -14.18 -22.04
C PHE A 92 -6.50 -13.56 -20.69
N PHE A 93 -5.41 -12.78 -20.62
CA PHE A 93 -4.96 -12.18 -19.36
C PHE A 93 -5.91 -11.10 -18.85
N ARG A 94 -6.49 -10.29 -19.74
CA ARG A 94 -7.54 -9.31 -19.39
C ARG A 94 -8.72 -9.99 -18.71
N ASN A 95 -9.26 -11.06 -19.31
CA ASN A 95 -10.41 -11.79 -18.75
C ASN A 95 -10.07 -12.54 -17.46
N PHE A 96 -8.85 -13.08 -17.37
CA PHE A 96 -8.38 -13.77 -16.17
C PHE A 96 -8.24 -12.82 -14.98
N LEU A 97 -7.55 -11.69 -15.15
CA LEU A 97 -7.40 -10.69 -14.09
C LEU A 97 -8.74 -10.04 -13.74
N ALA A 98 -9.60 -9.74 -14.72
CA ALA A 98 -10.95 -9.25 -14.46
C ALA A 98 -11.78 -10.24 -13.63
N SER A 99 -11.62 -11.55 -13.86
CA SER A 99 -12.26 -12.59 -13.03
C SER A 99 -11.75 -12.54 -11.59
N LEU A 100 -10.44 -12.36 -11.36
CA LEU A 100 -9.88 -12.21 -10.01
C LEU A 100 -10.45 -10.99 -9.28
N VAL A 101 -10.49 -9.85 -9.98
CA VAL A 101 -11.04 -8.60 -9.44
C VAL A 101 -12.52 -8.74 -9.10
N ALA A 102 -13.31 -9.39 -9.97
CA ALA A 102 -14.71 -9.67 -9.69
C ALA A 102 -14.89 -10.57 -8.45
N GLY A 103 -13.96 -11.51 -8.20
CA GLY A 103 -13.94 -12.34 -7.00
C GLY A 103 -13.89 -11.54 -5.69
N LEU A 104 -13.16 -10.41 -5.66
CA LEU A 104 -13.09 -9.50 -4.50
C LEU A 104 -14.45 -8.91 -4.11
N SER A 105 -15.37 -8.82 -5.07
CA SER A 105 -16.71 -8.26 -4.85
C SER A 105 -17.71 -9.27 -4.27
N THR A 106 -17.35 -10.54 -4.11
CA THR A 106 -18.25 -11.58 -3.61
C THR A 106 -18.46 -11.51 -2.09
N GLU A 107 -19.64 -11.90 -1.61
CA GLU A 107 -20.01 -11.81 -0.18
C GLU A 107 -19.14 -12.71 0.71
N LYS A 108 -18.77 -13.91 0.22
CA LYS A 108 -17.88 -14.83 0.92
C LYS A 108 -16.47 -14.25 1.14
N ILE A 109 -15.95 -13.53 0.14
CA ILE A 109 -14.66 -12.84 0.27
C ILE A 109 -14.78 -11.65 1.22
N LYS A 110 -15.87 -10.88 1.13
CA LYS A 110 -16.14 -9.72 2.00
C LYS A 110 -16.28 -10.06 3.48
N THR A 111 -16.59 -11.31 3.81
CA THR A 111 -16.80 -11.77 5.20
C THR A 111 -15.58 -12.45 5.81
N SER A 112 -14.53 -12.73 5.02
CA SER A 112 -13.33 -13.42 5.49
C SER A 112 -12.05 -12.70 5.07
N PHE A 113 -11.33 -12.18 6.05
CA PHE A 113 -10.06 -11.48 5.84
C PHE A 113 -9.01 -12.36 5.15
N SER A 114 -8.87 -13.63 5.56
CA SER A 114 -7.88 -14.55 4.97
C SER A 114 -8.19 -14.88 3.51
N GLU A 115 -9.47 -15.00 3.17
CA GLU A 115 -9.91 -15.28 1.81
C GLU A 115 -9.69 -14.06 0.91
N CYS A 116 -10.05 -12.87 1.38
CA CYS A 116 -9.74 -11.61 0.70
C CYS A 116 -8.24 -11.43 0.47
N SER A 117 -7.44 -11.68 1.50
CA SER A 117 -5.98 -11.67 1.43
C SER A 117 -5.44 -12.60 0.34
N ALA A 118 -5.97 -13.82 0.25
CA ALA A 118 -5.51 -14.80 -0.73
C ALA A 118 -5.82 -14.38 -2.17
N VAL A 119 -7.00 -13.79 -2.42
CA VAL A 119 -7.35 -13.25 -3.75
C VAL A 119 -6.46 -12.05 -4.11
N ILE A 120 -6.21 -11.14 -3.17
CA ILE A 120 -5.32 -9.99 -3.37
C ILE A 120 -3.89 -10.46 -3.70
N SER A 121 -3.34 -11.39 -2.93
CA SER A 121 -2.00 -11.95 -3.18
C SER A 121 -1.93 -12.55 -4.58
N ALA A 122 -2.91 -13.39 -4.94
CA ALA A 122 -2.95 -14.05 -6.24
C ALA A 122 -3.05 -13.04 -7.40
N PHE A 123 -3.84 -11.97 -7.25
CA PHE A 123 -3.92 -10.89 -8.24
C PHE A 123 -2.56 -10.23 -8.47
N PHE A 124 -1.87 -9.79 -7.41
CA PHE A 124 -0.57 -9.13 -7.57
C PHE A 124 0.53 -10.07 -8.04
N GLU A 125 0.55 -11.33 -7.60
CA GLU A 125 1.49 -12.34 -8.08
C GLU A 125 1.31 -12.61 -9.58
N CYS A 126 0.06 -12.79 -10.03
CA CYS A 126 -0.24 -12.99 -11.44
C CYS A 126 0.06 -11.73 -12.26
N LEU A 127 -0.29 -10.54 -11.77
CA LEU A 127 -0.02 -9.26 -12.44
C LEU A 127 1.49 -9.04 -12.63
N ARG A 128 2.30 -9.27 -11.59
CA ARG A 128 3.76 -9.17 -11.68
C ARG A 128 4.34 -10.16 -12.69
N PHE A 129 3.85 -11.40 -12.68
CA PHE A 129 4.26 -12.41 -13.64
C PHE A 129 3.92 -12.02 -15.08
N ILE A 130 2.68 -11.60 -15.34
CA ILE A 130 2.26 -11.20 -16.69
C ILE A 130 3.08 -9.99 -17.17
N MET A 131 3.29 -8.99 -16.31
CA MET A 131 4.16 -7.85 -16.60
C MET A 131 5.57 -8.30 -16.97
N GLN A 132 6.15 -9.24 -16.21
CA GLN A 132 7.49 -9.76 -16.47
C GLN A 132 7.58 -10.52 -17.81
N GLN A 133 6.54 -11.27 -18.19
CA GLN A 133 6.51 -12.06 -19.43
C GLN A 133 6.12 -11.26 -20.68
N SER A 134 5.53 -10.09 -20.50
CA SER A 134 5.02 -9.23 -21.57
C SER A 134 5.71 -7.88 -21.62
N LEU A 135 6.87 -7.74 -20.97
CA LEU A 135 7.59 -6.47 -20.98
C LEU A 135 8.08 -6.16 -22.41
N GLY A 136 7.76 -4.96 -22.88
CA GLY A 136 7.91 -4.51 -24.26
C GLY A 136 6.70 -4.78 -25.17
N GLU A 137 5.66 -5.46 -24.68
CA GLU A 137 4.37 -5.61 -25.36
C GLU A 137 3.42 -4.48 -24.88
N GLU A 138 3.50 -3.31 -25.52
CA GLU A 138 2.82 -2.08 -25.08
C GLU A 138 1.32 -2.27 -24.79
N GLU A 139 0.59 -3.01 -25.63
CA GLU A 139 -0.84 -3.26 -25.44
C GLU A 139 -1.15 -4.03 -24.14
N ILE A 140 -0.27 -4.96 -23.75
CA ILE A 140 -0.42 -5.72 -22.50
C ILE A 140 0.00 -4.85 -21.30
N GLU A 141 1.10 -4.10 -21.42
CA GLU A 141 1.54 -3.16 -20.39
C GLU A 141 0.44 -2.14 -20.05
N GLU A 142 -0.16 -1.54 -21.09
CA GLU A 142 -1.27 -0.62 -20.95
C GLU A 142 -2.48 -1.29 -20.31
N MET A 143 -2.86 -2.50 -20.75
CA MET A 143 -3.97 -3.25 -20.15
C MET A 143 -3.73 -3.53 -18.66
N LEU A 144 -2.52 -3.97 -18.28
CA LEU A 144 -2.19 -4.28 -16.89
C LEU A 144 -2.30 -3.05 -15.98
N ILE A 145 -1.86 -1.88 -16.45
CA ILE A 145 -1.93 -0.64 -15.67
C ILE A 145 -3.32 -0.02 -15.73
N ASN A 146 -3.78 0.33 -16.93
CA ASN A 146 -4.97 1.14 -17.16
C ASN A 146 -6.28 0.38 -16.94
N ASP A 147 -6.33 -0.90 -17.31
CA ASP A 147 -7.57 -1.67 -17.30
C ASP A 147 -7.69 -2.58 -16.07
N GLN A 148 -6.57 -2.90 -15.40
CA GLN A 148 -6.55 -3.80 -14.26
C GLN A 148 -6.13 -3.10 -12.97
N LEU A 149 -4.90 -2.60 -12.88
CA LEU A 149 -4.34 -2.10 -11.62
C LEU A 149 -5.02 -0.81 -11.15
N ILE A 150 -5.14 0.20 -12.02
CA ILE A 150 -5.73 1.51 -11.68
C ILE A 150 -7.21 1.38 -11.26
N PRO A 151 -8.09 0.64 -11.97
CA PRO A 151 -9.47 0.43 -11.54
C PRO A 151 -9.60 -0.29 -10.19
N VAL A 152 -8.70 -1.23 -9.89
CA VAL A 152 -8.65 -1.89 -8.58
C VAL A 152 -8.31 -0.89 -7.49
N ILE A 153 -7.31 -0.03 -7.71
CA ILE A 153 -6.95 1.04 -6.77
C ILE A 153 -8.12 2.00 -6.58
N ASP A 154 -8.76 2.47 -7.66
CA ASP A 154 -9.94 3.35 -7.58
C ASP A 154 -11.08 2.73 -6.76
N THR A 155 -11.31 1.43 -6.90
CA THR A 155 -12.31 0.69 -6.11
C THR A 155 -11.94 0.67 -4.63
N VAL A 156 -10.67 0.43 -4.30
CA VAL A 156 -10.17 0.39 -2.92
C VAL A 156 -10.26 1.76 -2.25
N LEU A 157 -9.97 2.84 -3.01
CA LEU A 157 -10.12 4.19 -2.50
C LEU A 157 -11.56 4.50 -2.08
N LYS A 158 -12.57 3.81 -2.60
CA LYS A 158 -13.99 4.00 -2.25
C LYS A 158 -14.54 3.00 -1.22
N ASP A 159 -13.87 1.86 -0.99
CA ASP A 159 -14.34 0.81 -0.08
C ASP A 159 -13.51 0.76 1.22
N PRO A 160 -14.04 1.25 2.36
CA PRO A 160 -13.34 1.28 3.64
C PRO A 160 -12.79 -0.07 4.10
N ARG A 161 -13.40 -1.20 3.70
CA ARG A 161 -12.97 -2.53 4.12
C ARG A 161 -11.67 -2.94 3.43
N LEU A 162 -11.45 -2.47 2.21
CA LEU A 162 -10.23 -2.75 1.45
C LEU A 162 -9.12 -1.75 1.77
N GLN A 163 -9.46 -0.67 2.50
CA GLN A 163 -8.52 0.34 2.98
C GLN A 163 -7.70 -0.15 4.19
N ASP A 164 -7.91 -1.37 4.72
CA ASP A 164 -7.15 -1.93 5.86
C ASP A 164 -5.68 -2.33 5.52
N GLY A 165 -5.07 -1.67 4.53
CA GLY A 165 -3.63 -1.64 4.27
C GLY A 165 -3.10 -2.80 3.42
N GLN A 166 -3.66 -4.00 3.49
CA GLN A 166 -3.05 -5.17 2.84
C GLN A 166 -2.91 -5.03 1.32
N LEU A 167 -3.96 -4.58 0.61
CA LEU A 167 -3.88 -4.36 -0.83
C LEU A 167 -2.85 -3.29 -1.19
N LEU A 168 -2.81 -2.21 -0.40
CA LEU A 168 -1.88 -1.11 -0.58
C LEU A 168 -0.43 -1.56 -0.30
N ASP A 169 -0.23 -2.47 0.65
CA ASP A 169 1.08 -3.07 0.93
C ASP A 169 1.55 -3.90 -0.27
N TYR A 170 0.69 -4.75 -0.86
CA TYR A 170 1.02 -5.48 -2.08
C TYR A 170 1.28 -4.55 -3.28
N LEU A 171 0.58 -3.43 -3.38
CA LEU A 171 0.84 -2.39 -4.37
C LEU A 171 2.26 -1.81 -4.18
N ALA A 172 2.58 -1.36 -2.97
CA ALA A 172 3.89 -0.79 -2.66
C ALA A 172 5.03 -1.79 -2.94
N GLU A 173 4.85 -3.07 -2.60
CA GLU A 173 5.79 -4.14 -2.92
C GLU A 173 5.93 -4.37 -4.42
N THR A 174 4.83 -4.31 -5.18
CA THR A 174 4.85 -4.45 -6.65
C THR A 174 5.68 -3.35 -7.28
N LEU A 175 5.40 -2.10 -6.91
CA LEU A 175 6.16 -0.96 -7.39
C LEU A 175 7.63 -1.08 -7.00
N SER A 176 7.94 -1.49 -5.76
CA SER A 176 9.33 -1.68 -5.33
C SER A 176 10.04 -2.78 -6.11
N SER A 177 9.33 -3.84 -6.52
CA SER A 177 9.91 -4.89 -7.36
C SER A 177 10.23 -4.41 -8.78
N TRP A 178 9.40 -3.54 -9.35
CA TRP A 178 9.63 -2.95 -10.67
C TRP A 178 10.74 -1.90 -10.63
N GLU A 179 10.75 -1.05 -9.60
CA GLU A 179 11.80 -0.06 -9.33
C GLU A 179 13.16 -0.74 -9.15
N ALA A 180 13.26 -1.72 -8.24
CA ALA A 180 14.50 -2.44 -8.01
C ALA A 180 15.00 -3.16 -9.26
N LYS A 181 14.09 -3.67 -10.10
CA LYS A 181 14.46 -4.27 -11.38
C LYS A 181 14.97 -3.22 -12.36
N ALA A 182 14.31 -2.08 -12.49
CA ALA A 182 14.77 -0.98 -13.34
C ALA A 182 16.17 -0.48 -12.92
N ASP A 183 16.42 -0.36 -11.61
CA ASP A 183 17.70 0.11 -11.06
C ASP A 183 18.85 -0.90 -11.25
N MET A 184 18.57 -2.20 -11.26
CA MET A 184 19.57 -3.27 -11.33
C MET A 184 19.81 -3.83 -12.74
N GLU A 185 18.91 -3.57 -13.68
CA GLU A 185 18.93 -4.20 -15.00
C GLU A 185 20.08 -3.66 -15.86
N LYS A 186 20.73 -4.56 -16.60
CA LYS A 186 21.86 -4.20 -17.47
C LYS A 186 21.44 -3.96 -18.92
N ASP A 187 20.27 -4.45 -19.30
CA ASP A 187 19.66 -4.19 -20.59
C ASP A 187 18.88 -2.87 -20.53
N ASP A 188 19.42 -1.86 -21.18
CA ASP A 188 18.84 -0.51 -21.26
C ASP A 188 17.39 -0.54 -21.76
N LYS A 189 17.02 -1.48 -22.63
CA LYS A 189 15.66 -1.57 -23.17
C LYS A 189 14.67 -2.08 -22.12
N ILE A 190 15.06 -3.07 -21.33
CA ILE A 190 14.22 -3.62 -20.26
C ILE A 190 14.03 -2.58 -19.16
N ALA A 191 15.10 -1.85 -18.79
CA ALA A 191 15.04 -0.76 -17.84
C ALA A 191 14.09 0.36 -18.33
N GLN A 192 14.25 0.81 -19.58
CA GLN A 192 13.40 1.85 -20.18
C GLN A 192 11.91 1.43 -20.24
N ASN A 193 11.62 0.18 -20.57
CA ASN A 193 10.23 -0.31 -20.57
C ASN A 193 9.62 -0.25 -19.15
N LEU A 194 10.37 -0.65 -18.11
CA LEU A 194 9.90 -0.56 -16.73
C LEU A 194 9.71 0.89 -16.27
N GLU A 195 10.61 1.79 -16.63
CA GLU A 195 10.47 3.23 -16.37
C GLU A 195 9.21 3.79 -17.02
N LYS A 196 8.92 3.42 -18.28
CA LYS A 196 7.69 3.81 -18.99
C LYS A 196 6.44 3.28 -18.28
N VAL A 197 6.45 2.02 -17.85
CA VAL A 197 5.35 1.42 -17.09
C VAL A 197 5.12 2.15 -15.77
N LEU A 198 6.19 2.46 -15.02
CA LEU A 198 6.12 3.20 -13.76
C LEU A 198 5.62 4.63 -13.99
N GLN A 199 6.10 5.30 -15.03
CA GLN A 199 5.63 6.64 -15.38
C GLN A 199 4.12 6.64 -15.69
N ASN A 200 3.66 5.74 -16.55
CA ASN A 200 2.24 5.59 -16.86
C ASN A 200 1.42 5.32 -15.58
N PHE A 201 1.89 4.41 -14.73
CA PHE A 201 1.24 4.16 -13.43
C PHE A 201 1.09 5.44 -12.60
N TRP A 202 2.16 6.23 -12.42
CA TRP A 202 2.11 7.45 -11.61
C TRP A 202 1.22 8.55 -12.20
N GLU A 203 1.20 8.68 -13.53
CA GLU A 203 0.31 9.62 -14.22
C GLU A 203 -1.16 9.26 -13.93
N ARG A 204 -1.53 7.99 -14.11
CA ARG A 204 -2.91 7.51 -13.89
C ARG A 204 -3.31 7.50 -12.42
N LEU A 205 -2.38 7.19 -11.53
CA LEU A 205 -2.58 7.31 -10.08
C LEU A 205 -2.86 8.76 -9.67
N SER A 206 -2.11 9.70 -10.25
CA SER A 206 -2.28 11.13 -10.02
C SER A 206 -3.67 11.61 -10.45
N GLU A 207 -4.13 11.18 -11.64
CA GLU A 207 -5.47 11.48 -12.14
C GLU A 207 -6.57 11.02 -11.18
N ILE A 208 -6.56 9.75 -10.76
CA ILE A 208 -7.61 9.24 -9.88
C ILE A 208 -7.58 9.89 -8.49
N CYS A 209 -6.38 10.17 -7.94
CA CYS A 209 -6.26 10.84 -6.65
C CYS A 209 -6.78 12.27 -6.72
N VAL A 210 -6.44 13.00 -7.79
CA VAL A 210 -6.93 14.36 -8.03
C VAL A 210 -8.44 14.35 -8.17
N GLU A 211 -9.01 13.44 -8.95
CA GLU A 211 -10.46 13.30 -9.11
C GLU A 211 -11.17 13.16 -7.74
N LYS A 212 -10.64 12.32 -6.84
CA LYS A 212 -11.24 12.10 -5.51
C LYS A 212 -11.19 13.31 -4.58
N ILE A 213 -10.19 14.17 -4.75
CA ILE A 213 -9.98 15.35 -3.91
C ILE A 213 -10.56 16.62 -4.55
N SER A 214 -10.93 16.60 -5.84
CA SER A 214 -11.42 17.80 -6.55
C SER A 214 -12.83 18.25 -6.12
N GLU A 215 -13.62 17.36 -5.52
CA GLU A 215 -15.02 17.66 -5.20
C GLU A 215 -15.13 18.56 -3.95
N PRO A 216 -15.95 19.63 -3.96
CA PRO A 216 -16.15 20.52 -2.80
C PRO A 216 -16.55 19.79 -1.51
N GLU A 217 -17.39 18.77 -1.66
CA GLU A 217 -17.83 17.82 -0.64
C GLU A 217 -17.19 16.45 -0.91
N ALA A 218 -15.86 16.42 -1.06
CA ALA A 218 -15.11 15.19 -1.29
C ALA A 218 -15.64 14.07 -0.37
N ASP A 219 -15.74 12.84 -0.85
CA ASP A 219 -16.20 11.75 0.01
C ASP A 219 -15.15 11.46 1.10
N VAL A 220 -15.57 11.45 2.38
CA VAL A 220 -14.67 11.24 3.54
C VAL A 220 -13.89 9.93 3.42
N LYS A 221 -14.52 8.89 2.87
CA LYS A 221 -13.88 7.58 2.67
C LYS A 221 -12.83 7.65 1.59
N SER A 222 -13.11 8.34 0.49
CA SER A 222 -12.17 8.59 -0.61
C SER A 222 -10.97 9.41 -0.16
N VAL A 223 -11.19 10.48 0.61
CA VAL A 223 -10.11 11.30 1.19
C VAL A 223 -9.22 10.48 2.12
N PHE A 224 -9.82 9.68 3.00
CA PHE A 224 -9.07 8.79 3.89
C PHE A 224 -8.30 7.71 3.09
N GLY A 225 -8.94 7.11 2.09
CA GLY A 225 -8.32 6.14 1.20
C GLY A 225 -7.09 6.69 0.49
N VAL A 226 -7.18 7.91 -0.07
CA VAL A 226 -6.04 8.59 -0.72
C VAL A 226 -4.94 8.84 0.30
N SER A 227 -5.28 9.32 1.50
CA SER A 227 -4.28 9.55 2.54
C SER A 227 -3.54 8.27 2.95
N ASN A 228 -4.28 7.16 3.11
CA ASN A 228 -3.68 5.88 3.46
C ASN A 228 -2.79 5.33 2.33
N LEU A 229 -3.25 5.41 1.08
CA LEU A 229 -2.46 5.06 -0.11
C LEU A 229 -1.12 5.80 -0.11
N LEU A 230 -1.14 7.12 0.04
CA LEU A 230 0.08 7.93 0.04
C LEU A 230 1.02 7.51 1.20
N GLN A 231 0.49 7.34 2.41
CA GLN A 231 1.29 6.90 3.57
C GLN A 231 1.92 5.52 3.38
N VAL A 232 1.23 4.59 2.73
CA VAL A 232 1.78 3.26 2.41
C VAL A 232 2.88 3.38 1.36
N LEU A 233 2.67 4.17 0.30
CA LEU A 233 3.67 4.38 -0.75
C LEU A 233 4.93 5.11 -0.25
N GLN A 234 4.81 5.93 0.79
CA GLN A 234 5.93 6.62 1.42
C GLN A 234 6.83 5.68 2.23
N LYS A 235 6.31 4.57 2.74
CA LYS A 235 7.11 3.65 3.54
C LYS A 235 8.10 2.92 2.64
N PRO A 236 9.38 2.77 3.06
CA PRO A 236 10.29 1.90 2.36
C PRO A 236 9.73 0.46 2.37
N PRO A 237 9.98 -0.33 1.32
CA PRO A 237 9.50 -1.71 1.27
C PRO A 237 10.00 -2.45 2.50
N LYS A 238 9.08 -3.02 3.29
CA LYS A 238 9.46 -3.88 4.40
C LYS A 238 10.21 -5.06 3.81
N SER A 239 11.50 -5.20 4.13
CA SER A 239 12.18 -6.46 3.86
C SER A 239 11.41 -7.55 4.62
N SER A 240 10.77 -8.45 3.88
CA SER A 240 10.07 -9.64 4.35
C SER A 240 8.61 -9.50 4.85
N LEU A 241 7.65 -9.66 3.92
CA LEU A 241 6.70 -10.76 4.09
C LEU A 241 7.52 -12.05 4.01
N LYS A 242 8.09 -12.49 5.13
CA LYS A 242 8.55 -13.88 5.24
C LYS A 242 7.33 -14.69 4.87
N SER A 243 7.46 -15.47 3.80
CA SER A 243 6.58 -16.59 3.52
C SER A 243 6.12 -17.17 4.85
N ASN A 244 4.81 -17.33 5.02
CA ASN A 244 4.29 -18.15 6.09
C ASN A 244 5.04 -19.48 5.99
N LYS A 245 6.12 -19.62 6.76
CA LYS A 245 6.74 -20.90 7.02
C LYS A 245 5.61 -21.62 7.70
N ARG A 246 4.88 -22.46 6.94
CA ARG A 246 4.12 -23.57 7.51
C ARG A 246 5.03 -24.07 8.62
N LYS A 247 4.54 -24.05 9.87
CA LYS A 247 5.22 -24.76 10.95
C LYS A 247 5.39 -26.16 10.41
N VAL A 248 6.58 -26.48 9.92
CA VAL A 248 6.95 -27.85 9.61
C VAL A 248 6.89 -28.49 10.98
N GLY A 249 5.76 -29.14 11.26
CA GLY A 249 5.62 -30.00 12.41
C GLY A 249 6.84 -30.89 12.37
N LYS A 250 7.67 -30.80 13.40
CA LYS A 250 8.88 -31.61 13.51
C LYS A 250 8.38 -33.03 13.74
N VAL A 251 8.16 -33.77 12.64
CA VAL A 251 7.81 -35.18 12.67
C VAL A 251 9.03 -35.88 13.24
N ARG A 252 8.96 -36.22 14.54
CA ARG A 252 9.85 -37.20 15.15
C ARG A 252 9.28 -38.57 14.77
N PHE A 253 10.05 -39.32 13.99
CA PHE A 253 9.82 -40.75 13.87
C PHE A 253 10.12 -41.38 15.23
N ALA A 254 9.16 -42.12 15.77
CA ALA A 254 9.39 -42.99 16.90
C ALA A 254 10.11 -44.22 16.35
N ASP A 255 11.39 -44.38 16.68
CA ASP A 255 12.02 -45.69 16.64
C ASP A 255 11.72 -46.38 17.97
N GLU A 256 11.05 -47.51 17.88
CA GLU A 256 10.66 -48.33 19.02
C GLU A 256 11.85 -49.13 19.58
N THR A 257 11.90 -49.13 20.91
CA THR A 257 12.46 -50.16 21.82
C THR A 257 13.98 -50.27 22.02
N SER A 258 14.43 -49.86 23.22
CA SER A 258 14.60 -50.85 24.28
C SER A 258 14.56 -50.20 25.67
N ALA A 259 13.97 -50.94 26.60
CA ALA A 259 13.66 -50.54 27.96
C ALA A 259 14.91 -50.49 28.87
N SER A 260 14.93 -49.56 29.81
CA SER A 260 15.26 -49.85 31.21
C SER A 260 14.85 -48.70 32.12
N ALA A 261 14.47 -49.07 33.33
CA ALA A 261 13.71 -48.33 34.32
C ALA A 261 14.57 -47.48 35.27
N GLY A 262 13.89 -46.56 35.98
CA GLY A 262 14.36 -45.87 37.19
C GLY A 262 15.16 -44.60 36.89
N GLU A 263 15.04 -43.48 37.58
CA GLU A 263 14.39 -43.13 38.83
C GLU A 263 14.02 -41.63 38.80
N SER A 264 13.05 -41.28 39.62
CA SER A 264 12.66 -39.93 40.01
C SER A 264 13.80 -39.14 40.65
N GLU A 265 13.94 -37.84 40.35
CA GLU A 265 14.24 -36.82 41.36
C GLU A 265 13.66 -35.46 40.94
N ALA A 266 13.11 -34.77 41.95
CA ALA A 266 12.55 -33.45 41.89
C ALA A 266 13.58 -32.38 42.31
N TRP A 267 13.24 -31.13 42.01
CA TRP A 267 13.74 -29.90 42.65
C TRP A 267 15.12 -29.39 42.18
N VAL A 268 15.16 -28.15 41.69
CA VAL A 268 15.67 -26.96 42.41
C VAL A 268 15.74 -25.78 41.44
N SER A 269 15.00 -24.75 41.80
CA SER A 269 15.16 -23.38 41.33
C SER A 269 16.28 -22.69 42.13
N SER A 270 17.20 -22.01 41.45
CA SER A 270 18.14 -21.01 41.98
C SER A 270 18.68 -20.24 40.79
N GLY A 271 18.72 -18.90 40.69
CA GLY A 271 18.62 -17.85 41.71
C GLY A 271 19.71 -16.81 41.43
N GLY A 272 19.33 -15.56 41.08
CA GLY A 272 20.16 -14.33 41.03
C GLY A 272 21.31 -14.30 39.99
N GLU A 273 21.62 -13.19 39.32
CA GLU A 273 21.84 -11.85 39.90
C GLU A 273 21.41 -10.71 38.97
N SER A 274 20.90 -9.67 39.62
CA SER A 274 20.54 -8.34 39.11
C SER A 274 21.76 -7.47 38.82
N SER A 275 21.75 -6.76 37.70
CA SER A 275 22.48 -5.50 37.55
C SER A 275 21.55 -4.45 36.95
N GLU A 276 21.19 -3.48 37.79
CA GLU A 276 20.45 -2.27 37.45
C GLU A 276 21.24 -1.41 36.47
N GLY A 277 20.55 -0.82 35.50
CA GLY A 277 21.13 0.10 34.51
C GLY A 277 20.06 0.96 33.85
N ARG A 278 19.78 2.12 34.47
CA ARG A 278 19.12 3.34 33.97
C ARG A 278 18.11 3.22 32.82
N ALA A 279 16.85 3.51 33.16
CA ALA A 279 15.82 3.92 32.22
C ALA A 279 16.24 5.21 31.48
N SER A 280 16.58 5.07 30.19
CA SER A 280 16.63 6.17 29.24
C SER A 280 15.22 6.46 28.76
N VAL A 281 14.78 7.70 28.96
CA VAL A 281 13.56 8.27 28.36
C VAL A 281 13.62 8.04 26.85
N ALA A 282 12.67 7.28 26.33
CA ALA A 282 12.55 7.05 24.89
C ALA A 282 12.06 8.33 24.24
N GLU A 283 12.88 8.92 23.36
CA GLU A 283 12.42 9.95 22.42
C GLU A 283 11.31 9.37 21.52
N PRO A 284 10.33 10.20 21.11
CA PRO A 284 9.34 9.76 20.14
C PRO A 284 10.05 9.41 18.82
N PRO A 285 9.63 8.34 18.12
CA PRO A 285 10.29 7.93 16.90
C PRO A 285 10.18 9.05 15.86
N ALA A 286 11.34 9.51 15.37
CA ALA A 286 11.41 10.37 14.20
C ALA A 286 10.66 9.70 13.02
N PRO A 287 10.00 10.47 12.15
CA PRO A 287 9.42 9.90 10.94
C PRO A 287 10.52 9.18 10.14
N PRO A 288 10.20 8.07 9.46
CA PRO A 288 11.19 7.30 8.71
C PRO A 288 11.86 8.20 7.68
N ASP A 289 13.19 8.31 7.76
CA ASP A 289 13.98 9.08 6.80
C ASP A 289 13.71 8.56 5.38
N CYS A 290 13.27 9.45 4.49
CA CYS A 290 12.94 9.21 3.08
C CYS A 290 14.19 9.01 2.20
N SER A 291 15.28 8.53 2.80
CA SER A 291 16.58 8.35 2.16
C SER A 291 16.66 7.06 1.34
N ASP A 292 15.77 6.10 1.63
CA ASP A 292 15.82 4.73 1.06
C ASP A 292 14.82 4.48 -0.09
N LEU A 293 14.05 5.49 -0.53
CA LEU A 293 13.11 5.34 -1.65
C LEU A 293 13.79 5.54 -3.01
N SER A 294 13.47 4.68 -3.98
CA SER A 294 13.93 4.83 -5.37
C SER A 294 13.53 6.21 -5.94
N PRO A 295 14.39 6.88 -6.74
CA PRO A 295 14.05 8.12 -7.42
C PRO A 295 12.78 8.02 -8.26
N LEU A 296 12.52 6.85 -8.85
CA LEU A 296 11.34 6.52 -9.65
C LEU A 296 10.03 6.55 -8.86
N ARG A 297 10.10 6.57 -7.53
CA ARG A 297 8.96 6.79 -6.62
C ARG A 297 9.00 8.15 -5.96
N LYS A 298 10.18 8.54 -5.45
CA LYS A 298 10.34 9.73 -4.61
C LYS A 298 9.86 11.00 -5.31
N LYS A 299 10.24 11.19 -6.58
CA LYS A 299 9.84 12.35 -7.37
C LYS A 299 8.33 12.35 -7.67
N PRO A 300 7.74 11.35 -8.36
CA PRO A 300 6.32 11.39 -8.70
C PRO A 300 5.40 11.39 -7.47
N LEU A 301 5.78 10.71 -6.37
CA LEU A 301 5.03 10.79 -5.12
C LEU A 301 5.06 12.20 -4.52
N GLY A 302 6.23 12.85 -4.50
CA GLY A 302 6.37 14.23 -4.05
C GLY A 302 5.57 15.22 -4.91
N ASP A 303 5.60 15.05 -6.23
CA ASP A 303 4.84 15.87 -7.17
C ASP A 303 3.33 15.70 -6.98
N LEU A 304 2.85 14.46 -6.78
CA LEU A 304 1.46 14.16 -6.45
C LEU A 304 1.04 14.81 -5.12
N VAL A 305 1.84 14.66 -4.07
CA VAL A 305 1.59 15.30 -2.77
C VAL A 305 1.48 16.82 -2.92
N CYS A 306 2.38 17.44 -3.68
CA CYS A 306 2.34 18.89 -3.94
C CYS A 306 1.05 19.30 -4.65
N ARG A 307 0.65 18.56 -5.70
CA ARG A 307 -0.59 18.82 -6.45
C ARG A 307 -1.83 18.72 -5.57
N LEU A 308 -1.92 17.66 -4.76
CA LEU A 308 -3.05 17.46 -3.84
C LEU A 308 -3.08 18.50 -2.72
N ALA A 309 -1.91 18.91 -2.21
CA ALA A 309 -1.79 19.97 -1.22
C ALA A 309 -2.27 21.32 -1.77
N GLU A 310 -1.84 21.67 -2.99
CA GLU A 310 -2.26 22.88 -3.71
C GLU A 310 -3.78 22.93 -3.93
N MET A 311 -4.37 21.83 -4.40
CA MET A 311 -5.81 21.74 -4.56
C MET A 311 -6.54 21.92 -3.22
N SER A 312 -6.09 21.20 -2.19
CA SER A 312 -6.72 21.24 -0.87
C SER A 312 -6.68 22.64 -0.26
N ILE A 313 -5.55 23.35 -0.39
CA ILE A 313 -5.45 24.71 0.15
C ILE A 313 -6.37 25.70 -0.58
N ASN A 314 -6.59 25.53 -1.88
CA ASN A 314 -7.53 26.34 -2.64
C ASN A 314 -8.96 26.13 -2.15
N HIS A 315 -9.40 24.88 -1.96
CA HIS A 315 -10.72 24.59 -1.37
C HIS A 315 -10.87 25.10 0.06
N VAL A 316 -9.80 25.06 0.88
CA VAL A 316 -9.81 25.63 2.23
C VAL A 316 -9.96 27.15 2.20
N ASN A 317 -9.27 27.84 1.29
CA ASN A 317 -9.31 29.29 1.21
C ASN A 317 -10.63 29.80 0.62
N ASP A 318 -11.08 29.19 -0.48
CA ASP A 318 -12.21 29.68 -1.28
C ASP A 318 -13.56 29.23 -0.71
N GLN A 319 -13.64 27.97 -0.25
CA GLN A 319 -14.89 27.32 0.16
C GLN A 319 -14.94 27.04 1.67
N LYS A 320 -13.88 27.38 2.42
CA LYS A 320 -13.76 27.09 3.86
C LYS A 320 -13.97 25.60 4.19
N SER A 321 -13.58 24.71 3.27
CA SER A 321 -13.82 23.27 3.40
C SER A 321 -12.98 22.66 4.55
N GLU A 322 -13.65 22.22 5.62
CA GLU A 322 -13.01 21.58 6.78
C GLU A 322 -12.39 20.23 6.40
N GLN A 323 -12.99 19.53 5.44
CA GLN A 323 -12.52 18.22 5.01
C GLN A 323 -11.17 18.29 4.28
N HIS A 324 -11.00 19.23 3.37
CA HIS A 324 -9.72 19.48 2.71
C HIS A 324 -8.64 19.91 3.71
N LEU A 325 -9.03 20.60 4.78
CA LEU A 325 -8.10 20.96 5.84
C LEU A 325 -7.69 19.76 6.71
N ARG A 326 -8.61 18.84 7.02
CA ARG A 326 -8.28 17.57 7.67
C ARG A 326 -7.38 16.70 6.79
N PHE A 327 -7.66 16.67 5.49
CA PHE A 327 -6.80 15.98 4.54
C PHE A 327 -5.40 16.61 4.51
N LEU A 328 -5.31 17.93 4.41
CA LEU A 328 -4.04 18.66 4.42
C LEU A 328 -3.25 18.41 5.71
N SER A 329 -3.91 18.36 6.87
CA SER A 329 -3.30 17.97 8.13
C SER A 329 -2.67 16.57 8.06
N THR A 330 -3.40 15.60 7.51
CA THR A 330 -2.92 14.22 7.41
C THR A 330 -1.76 14.10 6.42
N LEU A 331 -1.85 14.82 5.30
CA LEU A 331 -0.81 14.91 4.28
C LEU A 331 0.47 15.53 4.86
N LEU A 332 0.38 16.67 5.53
CA LEU A 332 1.52 17.36 6.13
C LEU A 332 2.16 16.57 7.27
N ASN A 333 1.39 15.83 8.06
CA ASN A 333 1.95 14.99 9.11
C ASN A 333 2.85 13.88 8.56
N SER A 334 2.59 13.42 7.34
CA SER A 334 3.34 12.35 6.68
C SER A 334 4.42 12.90 5.75
N PHE A 335 4.14 13.98 5.01
CA PHE A 335 4.99 14.51 3.94
C PHE A 335 5.50 15.95 4.18
N SER A 336 5.66 16.35 5.44
CA SER A 336 6.20 17.67 5.80
C SER A 336 7.54 17.92 5.12
N SER A 337 7.59 18.90 4.21
CA SER A 337 8.82 19.32 3.56
C SER A 337 8.75 20.78 3.13
N THR A 338 9.92 21.40 2.99
CA THR A 338 10.06 22.77 2.49
C THR A 338 9.37 22.98 1.13
N GLN A 339 9.41 21.97 0.24
CA GLN A 339 8.76 22.03 -1.06
C GLN A 339 7.24 22.11 -0.94
N VAL A 340 6.63 21.25 -0.12
CA VAL A 340 5.17 21.25 0.09
C VAL A 340 4.71 22.58 0.69
N PHE A 341 5.43 23.12 1.67
CA PHE A 341 5.10 24.43 2.24
C PHE A 341 5.27 25.59 1.26
N LYS A 342 6.25 25.55 0.34
CA LYS A 342 6.33 26.52 -0.77
C LYS A 342 5.10 26.45 -1.67
N MET A 343 4.64 25.25 -2.02
CA MET A 343 3.43 25.08 -2.83
C MET A 343 2.19 25.63 -2.12
N LEU A 344 2.05 25.40 -0.81
CA LEU A 344 0.92 25.89 -0.02
C LEU A 344 0.87 27.42 0.13
N LEU A 345 2.00 28.10 -0.01
CA LEU A 345 2.08 29.56 -0.04
C LEU A 345 1.67 30.12 -1.41
N GLY A 346 1.88 29.36 -2.49
CA GLY A 346 1.66 29.79 -3.86
C GLY A 346 2.50 31.02 -4.24
N ASP A 347 2.04 31.77 -5.23
CA ASP A 347 2.65 33.03 -5.67
C ASP A 347 2.30 34.24 -4.78
N GLU A 348 1.70 34.02 -3.61
CA GLU A 348 1.35 35.12 -2.71
C GLU A 348 2.63 35.82 -2.23
N LYS A 349 2.93 36.97 -2.85
CA LYS A 349 4.00 37.87 -2.42
C LYS A 349 3.79 38.18 -0.93
N HIS A 350 4.83 37.90 -0.14
CA HIS A 350 5.04 38.28 1.25
C HIS A 350 3.98 39.28 1.76
N ARG A 351 2.85 38.80 2.27
CA ARG A 351 1.92 39.68 3.00
C ARG A 351 2.74 40.22 4.17
N ILE A 352 2.94 41.54 4.19
CA ILE A 352 3.76 42.21 5.20
C ILE A 352 3.18 41.85 6.56
N ILE A 353 3.88 40.98 7.27
CA ILE A 353 3.55 40.63 8.64
C ILE A 353 3.83 41.89 9.47
N LYS A 354 2.77 42.52 9.99
CA LYS A 354 2.92 43.69 10.85
C LYS A 354 3.68 43.31 12.13
N SER A 355 4.63 44.16 12.51
CA SER A 355 5.27 44.27 13.82
C SER A 355 5.71 42.98 14.52
N LYS A 356 6.58 42.19 13.89
CA LYS A 356 7.26 41.07 14.57
C LYS A 356 8.68 41.39 14.99
N PRO A 357 9.22 40.70 16.01
CA PRO A 357 10.65 40.75 16.35
C PRO A 357 11.51 40.51 15.11
N LEU A 358 12.61 41.26 14.97
CA LEU A 358 13.50 41.19 13.80
C LEU A 358 13.99 39.76 13.51
N LYS A 359 14.14 38.92 14.55
CA LYS A 359 14.52 37.51 14.43
C LYS A 359 13.46 36.67 13.71
N ILE A 360 12.20 36.74 14.14
CA ILE A 360 11.09 36.03 13.50
C ILE A 360 10.82 36.54 12.09
N ALA A 361 10.97 37.85 11.86
CA ALA A 361 10.85 38.43 10.52
C ALA A 361 11.87 37.83 9.54
N LYS A 362 13.10 37.56 9.99
CA LYS A 362 14.12 36.86 9.17
C LYS A 362 13.78 35.39 8.94
N LEU A 363 13.29 34.68 9.97
CA LEU A 363 12.90 33.27 9.85
C LEU A 363 11.73 33.09 8.87
N VAL A 364 10.72 33.95 8.94
CA VAL A 364 9.60 33.97 7.98
C VAL A 364 10.08 34.14 6.53
N GLN A 365 11.12 34.94 6.29
CA GLN A 365 11.65 35.13 4.93
C GLN A 365 12.47 33.93 4.43
N LYS A 366 13.06 33.16 5.35
CA LYS A 366 13.97 32.06 5.03
C LYS A 366 13.23 30.72 4.90
N ASN A 367 12.30 30.44 5.82
CA ASN A 367 11.65 29.15 5.96
C ASN A 367 10.17 29.19 5.52
N PRO A 368 9.81 28.54 4.40
CA PRO A 368 8.43 28.45 3.90
C PRO A 368 7.43 27.87 4.92
N ALA A 369 7.85 26.92 5.75
CA ALA A 369 6.96 26.33 6.76
C ALA A 369 6.59 27.36 7.84
N VAL A 370 7.59 28.13 8.29
CA VAL A 370 7.40 29.24 9.24
C VAL A 370 6.57 30.35 8.58
N GLN A 371 6.84 30.68 7.32
CA GLN A 371 6.04 31.65 6.58
C GLN A 371 4.56 31.24 6.51
N PHE A 372 4.28 29.99 6.15
CA PHE A 372 2.93 29.43 6.06
C PHE A 372 2.21 29.51 7.42
N LEU A 373 2.90 29.14 8.49
CA LEU A 373 2.37 29.18 9.85
C LEU A 373 1.83 30.57 10.19
N TYR A 374 2.62 31.61 9.92
CA TYR A 374 2.24 32.97 10.26
C TYR A 374 1.28 33.65 9.27
N GLN A 375 1.30 33.27 7.99
CA GLN A 375 0.44 33.88 6.98
C GLN A 375 -0.96 33.28 6.94
N LYS A 376 -1.10 31.99 7.26
CA LYS A 376 -2.36 31.26 7.13
C LYS A 376 -2.79 30.58 8.44
N LEU A 377 -1.93 29.75 9.02
CA LEU A 377 -2.31 28.86 10.14
C LEU A 377 -2.78 29.61 11.39
N ILE A 378 -2.08 30.68 11.79
CA ILE A 378 -2.50 31.49 12.95
C ILE A 378 -3.87 32.12 12.73
N GLY A 379 -4.15 32.58 11.50
CA GLY A 379 -5.46 33.08 11.13
C GLY A 379 -6.54 32.03 11.36
N TRP A 380 -6.32 30.79 10.91
CA TRP A 380 -7.26 29.68 11.11
C TRP A 380 -7.40 29.26 12.59
N LEU A 381 -6.32 29.28 13.37
CA LEU A 381 -6.35 28.99 14.80
C LEU A 381 -7.13 30.03 15.62
N ASN A 382 -7.26 31.25 15.08
CA ASN A 382 -8.00 32.35 15.70
C ASN A 382 -9.44 32.50 15.18
N GLU A 383 -9.91 31.69 14.23
CA GLU A 383 -11.30 31.70 13.77
C GLU A 383 -12.23 30.98 14.79
N ASP A 384 -13.23 31.68 15.37
CA ASP A 384 -14.11 31.17 16.46
C ASP A 384 -15.07 30.05 16.06
N GLN A 385 -15.33 29.85 14.76
CA GLN A 385 -16.44 29.00 14.31
C GLN A 385 -16.09 27.50 14.21
N ARG A 386 -14.82 27.12 14.41
CA ARG A 386 -14.35 25.75 14.17
C ARG A 386 -14.51 24.88 15.42
N ARG A 387 -15.34 23.83 15.31
CA ARG A 387 -15.69 22.92 16.43
C ARG A 387 -14.54 21.98 16.84
N ASP A 388 -13.63 21.69 15.92
CA ASP A 388 -12.45 20.85 16.13
C ASP A 388 -11.21 21.56 15.57
N THR A 389 -10.20 21.76 16.42
CA THR A 389 -8.91 22.38 16.05
C THR A 389 -7.74 21.40 16.16
N GLY A 390 -7.98 20.12 16.46
CA GLY A 390 -6.91 19.13 16.66
C GLY A 390 -6.00 18.99 15.45
N PHE A 391 -6.60 18.98 14.25
CA PHE A 391 -5.87 18.92 12.98
C PHE A 391 -5.07 20.20 12.68
N LEU A 392 -5.48 21.39 13.16
CA LEU A 392 -4.69 22.61 13.01
C LEU A 392 -3.40 22.53 13.85
N VAL A 393 -3.50 21.92 15.03
CA VAL A 393 -2.33 21.66 15.87
C VAL A 393 -1.40 20.65 15.18
N ASP A 394 -1.91 19.62 14.52
CA ASP A 394 -1.09 18.71 13.70
C ASP A 394 -0.34 19.42 12.57
N ILE A 395 -1.00 20.36 11.89
CA ILE A 395 -0.36 21.21 10.86
C ILE A 395 0.76 22.05 11.48
N LEU A 396 0.54 22.62 12.68
CA LEU A 396 1.55 23.38 13.41
C LEU A 396 2.78 22.52 13.69
N TYR A 397 2.61 21.32 14.25
CA TYR A 397 3.73 20.40 14.48
C TYR A 397 4.45 20.01 13.18
N SER A 398 3.70 19.82 12.09
CA SER A 398 4.27 19.51 10.78
C SER A 398 5.14 20.65 10.26
N ALA A 399 4.74 21.91 10.50
CA ALA A 399 5.57 23.07 10.16
C ALA A 399 6.82 23.17 11.05
N LEU A 400 6.70 22.92 12.35
CA LEU A 400 7.82 22.94 13.30
C LEU A 400 8.85 21.82 13.05
N ARG A 401 8.42 20.70 12.46
CA ARG A 401 9.34 19.64 11.98
C ARG A 401 10.22 20.10 10.81
N CYS A 402 9.81 21.15 10.09
CA CYS A 402 10.58 21.73 8.99
C CYS A 402 11.46 22.92 9.41
N CYS A 403 11.61 23.20 10.71
CA CYS A 403 12.63 24.11 11.21
C CYS A 403 14.02 23.48 11.02
N ASP A 404 15.02 24.30 10.68
CA ASP A 404 16.39 23.82 10.40
C ASP A 404 17.06 23.26 11.65
N ASP A 405 16.75 23.82 12.82
CA ASP A 405 17.31 23.40 14.11
C ASP A 405 16.35 23.63 15.30
N ASP A 406 16.73 23.12 16.47
CA ASP A 406 15.95 23.24 17.70
C ASP A 406 15.84 24.68 18.22
N GLN A 407 16.82 25.53 17.88
CA GLN A 407 16.81 26.93 18.27
C GLN A 407 15.79 27.72 17.43
N GLU A 408 15.72 27.47 16.12
CA GLU A 408 14.67 28.00 15.24
C GLU A 408 13.29 27.56 15.73
N ARG A 409 13.14 26.27 16.07
CA ARG A 409 11.87 25.74 16.60
C ARG A 409 11.47 26.43 17.89
N LYS A 410 12.43 26.64 18.80
CA LYS A 410 12.22 27.34 20.07
C LYS A 410 11.84 28.80 19.84
N ASP A 411 12.56 29.52 18.99
CA ASP A 411 12.29 30.92 18.67
C ASP A 411 10.85 31.09 18.12
N VAL A 412 10.41 30.19 17.25
CA VAL A 412 9.03 30.20 16.72
C VAL A 412 8.00 29.91 17.81
N LEU A 413 8.25 28.94 18.69
CA LEU A 413 7.35 28.60 19.80
C LEU A 413 7.24 29.74 20.82
N ASP A 414 8.37 30.35 21.20
CA ASP A 414 8.40 31.48 22.13
C ASP A 414 7.56 32.64 21.58
N ASP A 415 7.75 33.02 20.30
CA ASP A 415 6.91 34.04 19.65
C ASP A 415 5.43 33.64 19.58
N LEU A 416 5.11 32.37 19.32
CA LEU A 416 3.72 31.91 19.31
C LEU A 416 3.03 32.04 20.67
N THR A 417 3.77 31.94 21.78
CA THR A 417 3.21 32.19 23.11
C THR A 417 2.98 33.68 23.40
N GLU A 418 3.69 34.56 22.69
CA GLU A 418 3.55 36.02 22.78
C GLU A 418 2.51 36.58 21.78
N VAL A 419 2.24 35.88 20.68
CA VAL A 419 1.19 36.22 19.71
C VAL A 419 -0.19 36.03 20.35
N ASP A 420 -1.15 36.92 20.05
CA ASP A 420 -2.57 36.83 20.44
C ASP A 420 -3.27 35.58 19.84
N LEU A 421 -2.81 34.39 20.22
CA LEU A 421 -3.51 33.14 20.02
C LEU A 421 -4.59 33.01 21.08
N LYS A 422 -5.78 32.58 20.68
CA LYS A 422 -6.84 32.29 21.64
C LYS A 422 -6.36 31.24 22.65
N TRP A 423 -6.67 31.46 23.93
CA TRP A 423 -6.25 30.61 25.04
C TRP A 423 -6.57 29.12 24.84
N ASN A 424 -7.71 28.80 24.22
CA ASN A 424 -8.11 27.43 23.89
C ASN A 424 -7.17 26.77 22.86
N SER A 425 -6.61 27.54 21.93
CA SER A 425 -5.63 27.06 20.94
C SER A 425 -4.27 26.84 21.60
N VAL A 426 -3.87 27.73 22.52
CA VAL A 426 -2.63 27.59 23.31
C VAL A 426 -2.67 26.36 24.22
N LEU A 427 -3.77 26.16 24.96
CA LEU A 427 -3.95 24.99 25.83
C LEU A 427 -3.83 23.67 25.06
N ARG A 428 -4.43 23.56 23.87
CA ARG A 428 -4.35 22.34 23.05
C ARG A 428 -2.97 22.07 22.48
N VAL A 429 -2.19 23.11 22.16
CA VAL A 429 -0.78 22.97 21.78
C VAL A 429 0.00 22.38 22.96
N ILE A 430 -0.21 22.91 24.18
CA ILE A 430 0.44 22.46 25.41
C ILE A 430 0.03 21.03 25.80
N GLU A 431 -1.26 20.69 25.77
CA GLU A 431 -1.76 19.34 26.08
C GLU A 431 -1.13 18.27 25.18
N LYS A 432 -0.92 18.59 23.89
CA LYS A 432 -0.29 17.68 22.94
C LYS A 432 1.23 17.59 23.11
N MET A 433 1.89 18.65 23.58
CA MET A 433 3.30 18.61 23.99
C MET A 433 3.51 17.66 25.19
N ALA A 434 2.52 17.56 26.08
CA ALA A 434 2.60 16.74 27.29
C ALA A 434 2.26 15.25 27.07
N LEU A 435 1.66 14.91 25.93
CA LEU A 435 1.23 13.55 25.56
C LEU A 435 2.21 12.81 24.63
N LYS A 436 3.28 13.49 24.18
CA LYS A 436 4.41 12.91 23.44
C LYS A 436 5.66 13.03 24.28
#